data_AF-A0A2I0PUZ9-F1
#
_entry.id   AF-A0A2I0PUZ9-F1
#
_cell.length_a   1.000
_cell.length_b   1.000
_cell.length_c   1.000
_cell.angle_alpha   90.00
_cell.angle_beta   90.00
_cell.angle_gamma   90.00
#
_symmetry.space_group_name_H-M   'P 1'
#
loop_
_entity.id
_entity.type
_entity.pdbx_description
1 polymer ?
#
loop_
_entity_poly.entity_id
_entity_poly.type
_entity_poly.pdbx_seq_one_letter_code
_entity_poly.pdbx_strand_id
1 'polypeptide(L)'
;MEYGKLLDDALHYTNDGIFSNVNRWMKLIVAIICLGIPMNGYVMRIYRGTETAPEVDQWGTLFVDGIKLIIVGIIYAIPIMILWAFIYGGMMLSLMQGNTAMMQNWSPNLGLLLLMYLIEIIIGIIMPVAAIRFARTGSFSEAFNFSAILATIKQIGWLNYIIALILIAIVICIPVFIIIFAFILIGGISMYMLGGGMVALFGFIAAAILVLLVLMPLFGVFQARYMTRVYDSAAIET
;
A
#
# COMPACT_ATOMS: atom_id res chain seq x y z
N MET A 1 21.86 -6.84 8.65
CA MET A 1 20.78 -5.86 8.85
C MET A 1 20.15 -6.05 10.23
N GLU A 2 20.06 -5.00 11.04
CA GLU A 2 19.43 -5.05 12.38
C GLU A 2 17.94 -4.72 12.29
N TYR A 3 17.11 -5.69 11.88
CA TYR A 3 15.67 -5.45 11.62
C TYR A 3 14.91 -4.87 12.81
N GLY A 4 15.27 -5.26 14.04
CA GLY A 4 14.66 -4.72 15.26
C GLY A 4 14.82 -3.21 15.37
N LYS A 5 15.99 -2.65 15.06
CA LYS A 5 16.23 -1.20 15.09
C LYS A 5 15.50 -0.48 13.95
N LEU A 6 15.35 -1.11 12.78
CA LEU A 6 14.58 -0.54 11.67
C LEU A 6 13.08 -0.44 12.01
N LEU A 7 12.54 -1.49 12.65
CA LEU A 7 11.15 -1.49 13.11
C LEU A 7 10.95 -0.48 14.23
N ASP A 8 11.87 -0.42 15.20
CA ASP A 8 11.82 0.51 16.32
C ASP A 8 11.88 1.98 15.86
N ASP A 9 12.81 2.32 14.94
CA ASP A 9 12.88 3.65 14.32
C ASP A 9 11.58 4.01 13.58
N ALA A 10 11.02 3.08 12.81
CA ALA A 10 9.77 3.32 12.10
C ALA A 10 8.57 3.46 13.06
N LEU A 11 8.52 2.70 14.15
CA LEU A 11 7.50 2.81 15.20
C LEU A 11 7.61 4.14 15.93
N HIS A 12 8.80 4.54 16.36
CA HIS A 12 9.05 5.83 17.00
C HIS A 12 8.67 6.99 16.08
N TYR A 13 9.10 6.94 14.82
CA TYR A 13 8.75 7.93 13.81
C TYR A 13 7.24 8.05 13.59
N THR A 14 6.52 6.93 13.61
CA THR A 14 5.05 6.92 13.47
C THR A 14 4.37 7.43 14.74
N ASN A 15 4.89 7.08 15.91
CA ASN A 15 4.36 7.52 17.19
C ASN A 15 4.48 9.03 17.37
N ASP A 16 5.68 9.57 17.21
CA ASP A 16 5.95 11.00 17.25
C ASP A 16 5.26 11.74 16.09
N GLY A 17 5.14 11.02 14.96
CA GLY A 17 4.49 11.47 13.75
C GLY A 17 2.99 11.72 13.89
N ILE A 18 2.29 10.76 14.48
CA ILE A 18 0.83 10.64 14.37
C ILE A 18 0.18 10.69 15.75
N PHE A 19 0.57 9.81 16.68
CA PHE A 19 -0.06 9.75 18.00
C PHE A 19 0.23 11.00 18.85
N SER A 20 1.48 11.49 18.81
CA SER A 20 1.88 12.69 19.54
C SER A 20 1.41 14.00 18.87
N ASN A 21 0.93 13.94 17.63
CA ASN A 21 0.49 15.11 16.88
C ASN A 21 -0.87 14.87 16.19
N VAL A 22 -1.94 15.03 16.97
CA VAL A 22 -3.34 14.87 16.52
C VAL A 22 -3.65 15.77 15.32
N ASN A 23 -3.08 16.97 15.23
CA ASN A 23 -3.28 17.86 14.10
C ASN A 23 -2.73 17.23 12.80
N ARG A 24 -1.52 16.67 12.85
CA ARG A 24 -0.93 15.95 11.71
C ARG A 24 -1.77 14.73 11.34
N TRP A 25 -2.19 13.94 12.32
CA TRP A 25 -3.03 12.77 12.07
C TRP A 25 -4.34 13.13 11.37
N MET A 26 -5.06 14.14 11.86
CA MET A 26 -6.31 14.61 11.26
C MET A 26 -6.11 15.09 9.82
N LYS A 27 -5.03 15.83 9.55
CA LYS A 27 -4.70 16.24 8.18
C LYS A 27 -4.37 15.06 7.27
N LEU A 28 -3.70 14.01 7.76
CA LEU A 28 -3.44 12.80 6.99
C LEU A 28 -4.74 12.02 6.69
N ILE A 29 -5.70 11.98 7.62
CA ILE A 29 -7.03 11.40 7.37
C ILE A 29 -7.73 12.18 6.25
N VAL A 30 -7.72 13.52 6.31
CA VAL A 30 -8.25 14.37 5.23
C VAL A 30 -7.52 14.11 3.90
N ALA A 31 -6.20 13.95 3.93
CA ALA A 31 -5.41 13.61 2.75
C ALA A 31 -5.81 12.25 2.13
N ILE A 32 -6.24 11.28 2.94
CA ILE A 32 -6.76 10.01 2.44
C ILE A 32 -8.17 10.16 1.86
N ILE A 33 -9.05 10.93 2.52
CA ILE A 33 -10.40 11.21 2.02
C ILE A 33 -10.35 11.94 0.66
N CYS A 34 -9.33 12.77 0.44
CA CYS A 34 -9.01 13.37 -0.87
C CYS A 34 -8.39 12.36 -1.85
N LEU A 35 -9.03 11.19 -2.00
CA LEU A 35 -8.65 10.09 -2.90
C LEU A 35 -7.24 9.49 -2.64
N GLY A 36 -6.67 9.70 -1.46
CA GLY A 36 -5.32 9.27 -1.14
C GLY A 36 -4.22 10.03 -1.88
N ILE A 37 -4.55 11.04 -2.70
CA ILE A 37 -3.56 11.76 -3.51
C ILE A 37 -2.58 12.53 -2.62
N PRO A 38 -3.01 13.45 -1.73
CA PRO A 38 -2.07 14.13 -0.84
C PRO A 38 -1.32 13.19 0.11
N MET A 39 -1.91 12.04 0.47
CA MET A 39 -1.24 11.03 1.30
C MET A 39 -0.02 10.44 0.57
N ASN A 40 -0.15 10.13 -0.71
CA ASN A 40 0.98 9.69 -1.54
C ASN A 40 2.07 10.78 -1.65
N GLY A 41 1.67 12.06 -1.74
CA GLY A 41 2.62 13.18 -1.70
C GLY A 41 3.32 13.30 -0.35
N TYR A 42 2.64 12.98 0.74
CA TYR A 42 3.24 12.96 2.08
C TYR A 42 4.24 11.81 2.23
N VAL A 43 3.88 10.61 1.77
CA VAL A 43 4.78 9.45 1.67
C VAL A 43 6.02 9.80 0.85
N MET A 44 5.85 10.57 -0.22
CA MET A 44 6.95 11.07 -1.04
C MET A 44 7.94 11.94 -0.25
N ARG A 45 7.47 12.75 0.69
CA ARG A 45 8.34 13.52 1.60
C ARG A 45 9.13 12.62 2.53
N ILE A 46 8.50 11.56 3.05
CA ILE A 46 9.20 10.57 3.89
C ILE A 46 10.29 9.87 3.09
N TYR A 47 10.01 9.45 1.85
CA TYR A 47 10.98 8.78 0.97
C TYR A 47 12.20 9.65 0.63
N ARG A 48 12.09 10.97 0.72
CA ARG A 48 13.23 11.90 0.61
C ARG A 48 14.22 11.77 1.78
N GLY A 49 13.88 11.06 2.85
CA GLY A 49 14.78 10.80 3.98
C GLY A 49 14.66 11.78 5.14
N THR A 50 13.48 12.37 5.37
CA THR A 50 13.26 13.28 6.50
C THR A 50 13.45 12.55 7.84
N GLU A 51 14.31 13.06 8.72
CA GLU A 51 14.58 12.42 10.02
C GLU A 51 13.38 12.45 10.98
N THR A 52 12.58 13.51 10.94
CA THR A 52 11.31 13.61 11.67
C THR A 52 10.14 13.54 10.72
N ALA A 53 8.96 13.18 11.24
CA ALA A 53 7.71 13.17 10.48
C ALA A 53 7.43 14.58 9.92
N PRO A 54 7.34 14.75 8.58
CA PRO A 54 7.17 16.07 7.99
C PRO A 54 5.81 16.67 8.37
N GLU A 55 5.68 17.98 8.25
CA GLU A 55 4.38 18.62 8.42
C GLU A 55 3.46 18.33 7.22
N VAL A 56 2.15 18.27 7.48
CA VAL A 56 1.13 18.21 6.44
C VAL A 56 0.75 19.65 6.09
N ASP A 57 1.55 20.23 5.20
CA ASP A 57 1.42 21.58 4.69
C ASP A 57 1.64 21.60 3.16
N GLN A 58 1.51 22.78 2.54
CA GLN A 58 1.70 22.96 1.10
C GLN A 58 0.90 21.92 0.28
N TRP A 59 -0.42 21.87 0.52
CA TRP A 59 -1.32 20.88 -0.06
C TRP A 59 -1.24 20.77 -1.59
N GLY A 60 -0.97 21.88 -2.29
CA GLY A 60 -0.74 21.85 -3.74
C GLY A 60 0.47 20.98 -4.13
N THR A 61 1.58 21.11 -3.41
CA THR A 61 2.78 20.28 -3.60
C THR A 61 2.50 18.82 -3.26
N LEU A 62 1.79 18.55 -2.14
CA LEU A 62 1.38 17.19 -1.79
C LEU A 62 0.51 16.55 -2.88
N PHE A 63 -0.39 17.34 -3.50
CA PHE A 63 -1.24 16.85 -4.57
C PHE A 63 -0.44 16.50 -5.82
N VAL A 64 0.46 17.39 -6.24
CA VAL A 64 1.32 17.17 -7.43
C VAL A 64 2.25 15.99 -7.23
N ASP A 65 2.94 15.92 -6.09
CA ASP A 65 3.85 14.81 -5.79
C ASP A 65 3.08 13.49 -5.65
N GLY A 66 1.88 13.54 -5.06
CA GLY A 66 0.98 12.40 -4.95
C GLY A 66 0.52 11.86 -6.31
N ILE A 67 0.11 12.74 -7.22
CA ILE A 67 -0.25 12.36 -8.59
C ILE A 67 0.94 11.69 -9.27
N LYS A 68 2.15 12.26 -9.18
CA LYS A 68 3.32 11.66 -9.82
C LYS A 68 3.59 10.26 -9.29
N LEU A 69 3.53 10.06 -7.97
CA LEU A 69 3.73 8.74 -7.39
C LEU A 69 2.63 7.75 -7.79
N ILE A 70 1.38 8.21 -7.88
CA ILE A 70 0.26 7.39 -8.37
C ILE A 70 0.46 7.02 -9.85
N ILE A 71 0.92 7.93 -10.71
CA ILE A 71 1.22 7.62 -12.12
C ILE A 71 2.32 6.55 -12.20
N VAL A 72 3.36 6.62 -11.38
CA VAL A 72 4.35 5.54 -11.27
C VAL A 72 3.65 4.22 -10.93
N GLY A 73 2.83 4.20 -9.88
CA GLY A 73 2.05 3.01 -9.50
C GLY A 73 1.16 2.48 -10.62
N ILE A 74 0.46 3.34 -11.35
CA ILE A 74 -0.39 2.97 -12.49
C ILE A 74 0.45 2.33 -13.60
N ILE A 75 1.60 2.92 -13.96
CA ILE A 75 2.47 2.36 -15.00
C ILE A 75 2.95 0.96 -14.61
N TYR A 76 3.35 0.78 -13.36
CA TYR A 76 3.70 -0.54 -12.83
C TYR A 76 2.51 -1.51 -12.78
N ALA A 77 1.29 -1.01 -12.60
CA ALA A 77 0.08 -1.82 -12.60
C ALA A 77 -0.40 -2.25 -14.00
N ILE A 78 0.09 -1.63 -15.10
CA ILE A 78 -0.35 -1.95 -16.47
C ILE A 78 -0.29 -3.44 -16.79
N PRO A 79 0.83 -4.17 -16.55
CA PRO A 79 0.90 -5.60 -16.82
C PRO A 79 -0.16 -6.41 -16.06
N ILE A 80 -0.43 -6.05 -14.80
CA ILE A 80 -1.45 -6.69 -13.97
C ILE A 80 -2.84 -6.40 -14.53
N MET A 81 -3.13 -5.16 -14.90
CA MET A 81 -4.42 -4.77 -15.48
C MET A 81 -4.70 -5.50 -16.80
N ILE A 82 -3.67 -5.70 -17.63
CA ILE A 82 -3.78 -6.49 -18.87
C ILE A 82 -4.15 -7.95 -18.53
N LEU A 83 -3.48 -8.57 -17.56
CA LEU A 83 -3.80 -9.94 -17.14
C LEU A 83 -5.21 -10.04 -16.55
N TRP A 84 -5.63 -9.07 -15.74
CA TRP A 84 -7.00 -8.98 -15.25
C TRP A 84 -8.02 -8.97 -16.37
N ALA A 85 -7.78 -8.18 -17.43
CA ALA A 85 -8.66 -8.15 -18.59
C ALA A 85 -8.74 -9.51 -19.31
N PHE A 86 -7.64 -10.26 -19.40
CA PHE A 86 -7.65 -11.60 -20.00
C PHE A 86 -8.33 -12.65 -19.12
N ILE A 87 -8.13 -12.59 -17.80
CA ILE A 87 -8.71 -13.55 -16.86
C ILE A 87 -10.22 -13.32 -16.70
N TYR A 88 -10.62 -12.06 -16.50
CA TYR A 88 -11.98 -11.69 -16.09
C TYR A 88 -12.79 -10.98 -17.18
N GLY A 89 -12.18 -10.58 -18.31
CA GLY A 89 -12.87 -9.82 -19.36
C GLY A 89 -14.05 -10.58 -19.96
N GLY A 90 -13.91 -11.89 -20.19
CA GLY A 90 -15.00 -12.73 -20.65
C GLY A 90 -16.17 -12.81 -19.65
N MET A 91 -15.86 -12.88 -18.35
CA MET A 91 -16.87 -12.84 -17.28
C MET A 91 -17.60 -11.50 -17.26
N MET A 92 -16.85 -10.39 -17.33
CA MET A 92 -17.42 -9.03 -17.33
C MET A 92 -18.30 -8.77 -18.55
N LEU A 93 -17.85 -9.18 -19.75
CA LEU A 93 -18.65 -9.04 -20.96
C LEU A 93 -19.95 -9.85 -20.88
N SER A 94 -19.88 -11.07 -20.35
CA SER A 94 -21.07 -11.92 -20.13
C SER A 94 -22.07 -11.28 -19.16
N LEU A 95 -21.56 -10.65 -18.09
CA LEU A 95 -22.37 -9.92 -17.11
C LEU A 95 -23.07 -8.71 -17.75
N MET A 96 -22.36 -7.94 -18.58
CA MET A 96 -22.94 -6.79 -19.30
C MET A 96 -24.02 -7.20 -20.31
N GLN A 97 -23.92 -8.40 -20.87
CA GLN A 97 -24.88 -8.95 -21.84
C GLN A 97 -26.05 -9.70 -21.16
N GLY A 98 -26.07 -9.83 -19.83
CA GLY A 98 -27.08 -10.61 -19.12
C GLY A 98 -27.02 -12.11 -19.39
N ASN A 99 -25.90 -12.62 -19.92
CA ASN A 99 -25.73 -14.02 -20.24
C ASN A 99 -25.28 -14.81 -19.02
N THR A 100 -26.24 -15.19 -18.18
CA THR A 100 -26.02 -15.93 -16.93
C THR A 100 -25.44 -17.32 -17.14
N ALA A 101 -25.71 -17.96 -18.28
CA ALA A 101 -25.17 -19.27 -18.62
C ALA A 101 -23.65 -19.24 -18.88
N MET A 102 -23.14 -18.22 -19.56
CA MET A 102 -21.69 -18.04 -19.75
C MET A 102 -20.98 -17.66 -18.45
N MET A 103 -21.65 -16.91 -17.57
CA MET A 103 -21.11 -16.56 -16.26
C MET A 103 -20.98 -17.78 -15.34
N GLN A 104 -21.98 -18.66 -15.32
CA GLN A 104 -21.95 -19.89 -14.50
C GLN A 104 -20.86 -20.87 -14.93
N ASN A 105 -20.48 -20.84 -16.21
CA ASN A 105 -19.43 -21.70 -16.77
C ASN A 105 -18.05 -21.02 -16.83
N TRP A 106 -17.94 -19.78 -16.38
CA TRP A 106 -16.66 -19.09 -16.35
C TRP A 106 -15.75 -19.71 -15.28
N SER A 107 -14.51 -20.00 -15.66
CA SER A 107 -13.44 -20.36 -14.73
C SER A 107 -12.19 -19.56 -15.06
N PRO A 108 -11.48 -19.04 -14.04
CA PRO A 108 -10.23 -18.33 -14.27
C PRO A 108 -9.18 -19.31 -14.80
N ASN A 109 -8.44 -18.90 -15.83
CA ASN A 109 -7.32 -19.68 -16.32
C ASN A 109 -6.21 -19.72 -15.25
N LEU A 110 -5.94 -20.90 -14.70
CA LEU A 110 -4.98 -21.07 -13.61
C LEU A 110 -3.55 -20.64 -14.01
N GLY A 111 -3.15 -20.86 -15.26
CA GLY A 111 -1.83 -20.43 -15.75
C GLY A 111 -1.69 -18.90 -15.79
N LEU A 112 -2.73 -18.20 -16.26
CA LEU A 112 -2.76 -16.73 -16.23
C LEU A 112 -2.83 -16.19 -14.81
N LEU A 113 -3.55 -16.87 -13.91
CA LEU A 113 -3.63 -16.49 -12.50
C LEU A 113 -2.27 -16.62 -11.80
N LEU A 114 -1.54 -17.72 -12.03
CA LEU A 114 -0.19 -17.89 -11.51
C LEU A 114 0.78 -16.83 -12.05
N LEU A 115 0.68 -16.51 -13.34
CA LEU A 115 1.48 -15.44 -13.96
C LEU A 115 1.17 -14.08 -13.34
N MET A 116 -0.11 -13.79 -13.08
CA MET A 116 -0.54 -12.55 -12.42
C MET A 116 0.10 -12.40 -11.04
N TYR A 117 -0.02 -13.41 -10.18
CA TYR A 117 0.58 -13.37 -8.84
C TYR A 117 2.11 -13.27 -8.90
N LEU A 118 2.76 -13.94 -9.86
CA LEU A 118 4.20 -13.81 -10.05
C LEU A 118 4.61 -12.37 -10.37
N ILE A 119 3.88 -11.71 -11.27
CA ILE A 119 4.13 -10.31 -11.64
C ILE A 119 3.84 -9.37 -10.46
N GLU A 120 2.78 -9.61 -9.68
CA GLU A 120 2.47 -8.86 -8.47
C GLU A 120 3.60 -8.94 -7.44
N ILE A 121 4.16 -10.14 -7.22
CA ILE A 121 5.30 -10.34 -6.32
C ILE A 121 6.52 -9.57 -6.84
N ILE A 122 6.83 -9.66 -8.13
CA ILE A 122 7.95 -8.93 -8.74
C ILE A 122 7.78 -7.43 -8.55
N ILE A 123 6.58 -6.90 -8.80
CA ILE A 123 6.25 -5.49 -8.62
C ILE A 123 6.35 -5.11 -7.13
N GLY A 124 5.83 -5.92 -6.22
CA GLY A 124 5.93 -5.69 -4.78
C GLY A 124 7.38 -5.63 -4.28
N ILE A 125 8.29 -6.39 -4.90
CA ILE A 125 9.72 -6.36 -4.61
C ILE A 125 10.37 -5.07 -5.11
N ILE A 126 10.07 -4.63 -6.33
CA ILE A 126 10.79 -3.49 -6.96
C ILE A 126 10.19 -2.12 -6.58
N MET A 127 8.89 -2.04 -6.32
CA MET A 127 8.15 -0.79 -6.14
C MET A 127 8.65 0.09 -4.99
N PRO A 128 8.96 -0.44 -3.79
CA PRO A 128 9.45 0.41 -2.70
C PRO A 128 10.74 1.15 -3.07
N VAL A 129 11.68 0.44 -3.70
CA VAL A 129 12.95 1.02 -4.15
C VAL A 129 12.73 2.00 -5.31
N ALA A 130 11.87 1.65 -6.26
CA ALA A 130 11.48 2.55 -7.36
C ALA A 130 10.92 3.89 -6.84
N ALA A 131 9.98 3.84 -5.89
CA ALA A 131 9.38 5.03 -5.28
C ALA A 131 10.40 5.88 -4.52
N ILE A 132 11.32 5.24 -3.77
CA ILE A 132 12.37 5.96 -3.03
C ILE A 132 13.38 6.61 -3.98
N ARG A 133 13.80 5.90 -5.04
CA ARG A 133 14.69 6.47 -6.06
C ARG A 133 14.06 7.66 -6.75
N PHE A 134 12.79 7.54 -7.14
CA PHE A 134 12.03 8.66 -7.69
C PHE A 134 12.03 9.85 -6.72
N ALA A 135 11.87 9.61 -5.42
CA ALA A 135 11.82 10.67 -4.42
C ALA A 135 13.14 11.38 -4.20
N ARG A 136 14.24 10.64 -4.17
CA ARG A 136 15.56 11.17 -3.87
C ARG A 136 16.25 11.82 -5.06
N THR A 137 16.02 11.29 -6.26
CA THR A 137 16.60 11.84 -7.48
C THR A 137 15.78 12.99 -8.05
N GLY A 138 14.50 13.09 -7.69
CA GLY A 138 13.57 14.05 -8.26
C GLY A 138 13.22 13.80 -9.74
N SER A 139 13.76 12.72 -10.34
CA SER A 139 13.51 12.37 -11.73
C SER A 139 12.49 11.26 -11.86
N PHE A 140 11.42 11.51 -12.61
CA PHE A 140 10.37 10.52 -12.86
C PHE A 140 10.89 9.25 -13.55
N SER A 141 11.91 9.37 -14.42
CA SER A 141 12.51 8.24 -15.12
C SER A 141 13.23 7.27 -14.19
N GLU A 142 13.73 7.75 -13.04
CA GLU A 142 14.45 6.93 -12.08
C GLU A 142 13.55 5.93 -11.36
N ALA A 143 12.23 6.18 -11.36
CA ALA A 143 11.24 5.21 -10.92
C ALA A 143 11.29 3.93 -11.78
N PHE A 144 11.72 4.00 -13.04
CA PHE A 144 11.73 2.91 -14.01
C PHE A 144 13.13 2.44 -14.38
N ASN A 145 14.16 2.93 -13.68
CA ASN A 145 15.53 2.53 -13.92
C ASN A 145 15.80 1.16 -13.26
N PHE A 146 15.32 0.09 -13.89
CA PHE A 146 15.40 -1.27 -13.35
C PHE A 146 16.82 -1.71 -13.04
N SER A 147 17.81 -1.29 -13.84
CA SER A 147 19.22 -1.59 -13.59
C SER A 147 19.67 -1.00 -12.24
N ALA A 148 19.37 0.28 -12.01
CA ALA A 148 19.72 0.95 -10.76
C ALA A 148 18.91 0.43 -9.56
N ILE A 149 17.63 0.10 -9.76
CA ILE A 149 16.78 -0.51 -8.72
C ILE A 149 17.35 -1.87 -8.28
N LEU A 150 17.66 -2.75 -9.23
CA LEU A 150 18.24 -4.06 -8.93
C LEU A 150 19.64 -3.94 -8.33
N ALA A 151 20.43 -2.95 -8.73
CA ALA A 151 21.72 -2.65 -8.12
C ALA A 151 21.55 -2.24 -6.65
N THR A 152 20.59 -1.37 -6.33
CA THR A 152 20.28 -0.99 -4.95
C THR A 152 19.81 -2.20 -4.12
N ILE A 153 18.91 -3.04 -4.65
CA ILE A 153 18.48 -4.26 -3.95
C ILE A 153 19.67 -5.21 -3.70
N LYS A 154 20.56 -5.33 -4.68
CA LYS A 154 21.78 -6.14 -4.54
C LYS A 154 22.72 -5.58 -3.47
N GLN A 155 22.86 -4.26 -3.36
CA GLN A 155 23.65 -3.60 -2.32
C GLN A 155 23.07 -3.81 -0.92
N ILE A 156 21.75 -3.82 -0.77
CA ILE A 156 21.08 -4.19 0.50
C ILE A 156 21.33 -5.67 0.84
N GLY A 157 21.51 -6.49 -0.19
CA GLY A 157 21.55 -7.95 -0.14
C GLY A 157 20.15 -8.54 -0.30
N TRP A 158 19.96 -9.38 -1.32
CA TRP A 158 18.65 -9.97 -1.67
C TRP A 158 17.96 -10.65 -0.50
N LEU A 159 18.69 -11.49 0.25
CA LEU A 159 18.13 -12.17 1.41
C LEU A 159 17.66 -11.16 2.46
N ASN A 160 18.47 -10.15 2.75
CA ASN A 160 18.12 -9.14 3.75
C ASN A 160 16.91 -8.31 3.32
N TYR A 161 16.86 -7.92 2.05
CA TYR A 161 15.76 -7.16 1.48
C TYR A 161 14.45 -7.95 1.51
N ILE A 162 14.46 -9.22 1.10
CA ILE A 162 13.26 -10.06 1.13
C ILE A 162 12.78 -10.30 2.57
N ILE A 163 13.70 -10.53 3.52
CA ILE A 163 13.33 -10.62 4.94
C ILE A 163 12.69 -9.31 5.40
N ALA A 164 13.24 -8.15 5.04
CA ALA A 164 12.66 -6.85 5.38
C ALA A 164 11.23 -6.69 4.82
N LEU A 165 11.01 -7.07 3.55
CA LEU A 165 9.68 -7.05 2.93
C LEU A 165 8.68 -7.99 3.62
N ILE A 166 9.11 -9.19 4.01
CA ILE A 166 8.27 -10.13 4.75
C ILE A 166 7.94 -9.57 6.14
N LEU A 167 8.91 -8.98 6.83
CA LEU A 167 8.70 -8.40 8.16
C LEU A 167 7.69 -7.26 8.11
N ILE A 168 7.86 -6.29 7.19
CA ILE A 168 6.90 -5.18 7.06
C ILE A 168 5.51 -5.68 6.67
N ALA A 169 5.43 -6.68 5.77
CA ALA A 169 4.17 -7.31 5.40
C ALA A 169 3.49 -7.95 6.61
N ILE A 170 4.21 -8.71 7.45
CA ILE A 170 3.65 -9.34 8.65
C ILE A 170 3.19 -8.29 9.66
N VAL A 171 4.02 -7.26 9.93
CA VAL A 171 3.71 -6.20 10.91
C VAL A 171 2.47 -5.40 10.53
N ILE A 172 2.21 -5.21 9.24
CA ILE A 172 1.01 -4.51 8.75
C ILE A 172 -0.18 -5.47 8.62
N CYS A 173 0.01 -6.64 8.03
CA CYS A 173 -1.07 -7.58 7.75
C CYS A 173 -1.69 -8.17 9.02
N ILE A 174 -0.92 -8.44 10.08
CA ILE A 174 -1.48 -9.03 11.32
C ILE A 174 -2.51 -8.10 11.97
N PRO A 175 -2.21 -6.82 12.30
CA PRO A 175 -3.20 -5.91 12.87
C PRO A 175 -4.41 -5.70 11.95
N VAL A 176 -4.18 -5.52 10.65
CA VAL A 176 -5.27 -5.33 9.67
C VAL A 176 -6.18 -6.55 9.62
N PHE A 177 -5.59 -7.76 9.61
CA PHE A 177 -6.35 -9.02 9.63
C PHE A 177 -7.16 -9.16 10.92
N ILE A 178 -6.57 -8.88 12.09
CA ILE A 178 -7.26 -8.92 13.38
C ILE A 178 -8.44 -7.96 13.39
N ILE A 179 -8.26 -6.73 12.90
CA ILE A 179 -9.33 -5.72 12.82
C ILE A 179 -10.45 -6.20 11.91
N ILE A 180 -10.13 -6.62 10.68
CA ILE A 180 -11.13 -7.10 9.71
C ILE A 180 -11.88 -8.32 10.28
N PHE A 181 -11.16 -9.28 10.86
CA PHE A 181 -11.74 -10.48 11.44
C PHE A 181 -12.66 -10.15 12.62
N ALA A 182 -12.25 -9.24 13.52
CA ALA A 182 -13.08 -8.76 14.61
C ALA A 182 -14.37 -8.08 14.10
N PHE A 183 -14.27 -7.25 13.05
CA PHE A 183 -15.43 -6.63 12.42
C PHE A 183 -16.38 -7.66 11.80
N ILE A 184 -15.85 -8.68 11.12
CA ILE A 184 -16.66 -9.75 10.53
C ILE A 184 -17.38 -10.53 11.63
N LEU A 185 -16.71 -10.87 12.73
CA LEU A 185 -17.33 -11.60 13.84
C LEU A 185 -18.39 -10.76 14.57
N ILE A 186 -18.05 -9.54 14.99
CA ILE A 186 -18.97 -8.65 15.71
C ILE A 186 -20.15 -8.26 14.81
N GLY A 187 -19.87 -7.94 13.54
CA GLY A 187 -20.89 -7.67 12.54
C GLY A 187 -21.79 -8.88 12.31
N GLY A 188 -21.23 -10.07 12.10
CA GLY A 188 -22.00 -11.30 11.92
C GLY A 188 -22.89 -11.64 13.10
N ILE A 189 -22.36 -11.56 14.32
CA ILE A 189 -23.11 -11.85 15.56
C ILE A 189 -24.21 -10.82 15.79
N SER A 190 -23.92 -9.52 15.65
CA SER A 190 -24.91 -8.46 15.83
C SER A 190 -26.04 -8.55 14.80
N MET A 191 -25.72 -8.88 13.54
CA MET A 191 -26.70 -9.11 12.49
C MET A 191 -27.61 -10.31 12.80
N TYR A 192 -27.04 -11.41 13.29
CA TYR A 192 -27.80 -12.58 13.71
C TYR A 192 -28.72 -12.29 14.90
N MET A 193 -28.24 -11.57 15.91
CA MET A 193 -28.99 -11.30 17.15
C MET A 193 -30.07 -10.22 17.00
N LEU A 194 -29.82 -9.18 16.19
CA LEU A 194 -30.70 -8.01 16.08
C LEU A 194 -31.66 -8.09 14.88
N GLY A 195 -31.66 -9.19 14.13
CA GLY A 195 -32.47 -9.33 12.91
C GLY A 195 -32.01 -8.38 11.79
N GLY A 196 -30.69 -8.28 11.60
CA GLY A 196 -30.07 -7.31 10.70
C GLY A 196 -30.40 -7.55 9.22
N GLY A 197 -31.12 -6.61 8.61
CA GLY A 197 -31.31 -6.54 7.15
C GLY A 197 -30.13 -5.86 6.43
N MET A 198 -30.24 -5.69 5.11
CA MET A 198 -29.19 -5.09 4.26
C MET A 198 -28.68 -3.73 4.78
N VAL A 199 -29.55 -2.91 5.38
CA VAL A 199 -29.17 -1.61 5.96
C VAL A 199 -28.15 -1.75 7.09
N ALA A 200 -28.33 -2.73 7.98
CA ALA A 200 -27.40 -2.98 9.08
C ALA A 200 -26.06 -3.54 8.57
N LEU A 201 -26.08 -4.37 7.52
CA LEU A 201 -24.87 -4.85 6.86
C LEU A 201 -24.05 -3.68 6.28
N PHE A 202 -24.70 -2.80 5.51
CA PHE A 202 -24.03 -1.62 4.94
C PHE A 202 -23.52 -0.67 6.02
N GLY A 203 -24.28 -0.48 7.11
CA GLY A 203 -23.83 0.31 8.27
C GLY A 203 -22.56 -0.27 8.90
N PHE A 204 -22.49 -1.58 9.08
CA PHE A 204 -21.30 -2.25 9.62
C PHE A 204 -20.09 -2.18 8.70
N ILE A 205 -20.28 -2.39 7.40
CA ILE A 205 -19.22 -2.27 6.41
C ILE A 205 -18.71 -0.82 6.37
N ALA A 206 -19.60 0.17 6.39
CA ALA A 206 -19.22 1.57 6.46
C ALA A 206 -18.42 1.88 7.73
N ALA A 207 -18.83 1.37 8.89
CA ALA A 207 -18.09 1.53 10.14
C ALA A 207 -16.69 0.89 10.08
N ALA A 208 -16.57 -0.30 9.50
CA ALA A 208 -15.28 -0.97 9.30
C ALA A 208 -14.36 -0.16 8.38
N ILE A 209 -14.90 0.37 7.26
CA ILE A 209 -14.16 1.24 6.34
C ILE A 209 -13.70 2.51 7.05
N LEU A 210 -14.56 3.15 7.86
CA LEU A 210 -14.19 4.35 8.61
C LEU A 210 -13.04 4.09 9.59
N VAL A 211 -13.07 2.97 10.31
CA VAL A 211 -11.95 2.60 11.19
C VAL A 211 -10.67 2.37 10.40
N LEU A 212 -10.73 1.66 9.28
CA LEU A 212 -9.56 1.47 8.43
C LEU A 212 -9.01 2.78 7.87
N LEU A 213 -9.88 3.71 7.45
CA LEU A 213 -9.49 5.05 6.98
C LEU A 213 -8.74 5.85 8.04
N VAL A 214 -9.18 5.77 9.29
CA VAL A 214 -8.53 6.44 10.43
C VAL A 214 -7.15 5.83 10.74
N LEU A 215 -6.99 4.51 10.53
CA LEU A 215 -5.75 3.80 10.79
C LEU A 215 -4.77 3.81 9.61
N MET A 216 -5.23 4.02 8.37
CA MET A 216 -4.40 4.04 7.16
C MET A 216 -3.17 4.98 7.24
N PRO A 217 -3.23 6.19 7.82
CA PRO A 217 -2.05 7.02 8.02
C PRO A 217 -0.95 6.31 8.81
N LEU A 218 -1.31 5.52 9.82
CA LEU A 218 -0.36 4.79 10.66
C LEU A 218 0.44 3.81 9.80
N PHE A 219 -0.24 2.98 9.03
CA PHE A 219 0.40 2.00 8.15
C PHE A 219 1.23 2.67 7.05
N GLY A 220 0.69 3.74 6.44
CA GLY A 220 1.38 4.45 5.37
C GLY A 220 2.67 5.12 5.83
N VAL A 221 2.65 5.81 6.97
CA VAL A 221 3.84 6.47 7.53
C VAL A 221 4.86 5.45 8.03
N PHE A 222 4.40 4.42 8.74
CA PHE A 222 5.25 3.34 9.22
C PHE A 222 5.96 2.62 8.07
N GLN A 223 5.21 2.19 7.05
CA GLN A 223 5.76 1.50 5.89
C GLN A 223 6.73 2.40 5.12
N ALA A 224 6.38 3.67 4.91
CA ALA A 224 7.24 4.61 4.19
C ALA A 224 8.57 4.80 4.91
N ARG A 225 8.53 5.00 6.23
CA ARG A 225 9.74 5.17 7.05
C ARG A 225 10.60 3.91 7.07
N TYR A 226 9.98 2.76 7.34
CA TYR A 226 10.68 1.47 7.36
C TYR A 226 11.41 1.21 6.04
N MET A 227 10.73 1.36 4.91
CA MET A 227 11.34 1.13 3.60
C MET A 227 12.43 2.15 3.27
N THR A 228 12.31 3.39 3.75
CA THR A 228 13.37 4.40 3.62
C THR A 228 14.63 3.95 4.34
N ARG A 229 14.52 3.42 5.56
CA ARG A 229 15.68 2.92 6.32
C ARG A 229 16.28 1.63 5.73
N VAL A 230 15.44 0.73 5.21
CA VAL A 230 15.90 -0.46 4.45
C VAL A 230 16.65 -0.03 3.19
N TYR A 231 16.19 1.01 2.50
CA TYR A 231 16.91 1.58 1.36
C TYR A 231 18.23 2.21 1.79
N ASP A 232 18.25 2.94 2.91
CA ASP A 232 19.46 3.59 3.44
C ASP A 232 20.54 2.63 3.88
N SER A 233 20.20 1.40 4.28
CA SER A 233 21.21 0.41 4.62
C SER A 233 22.11 0.06 3.42
N ALA A 234 21.66 0.30 2.18
CA ALA A 234 22.49 0.15 0.98
C ALA A 234 23.68 1.12 0.95
N ALA A 235 23.55 2.30 1.58
CA ALA A 235 24.54 3.36 1.58
C ALA A 235 25.59 3.22 2.69
N ILE A 236 25.37 2.32 3.66
CA ILE A 236 26.24 2.12 4.83
C ILE A 236 27.30 1.03 4.58
N GLU A 237 27.13 0.20 3.54
CA GLU A 237 28.03 -0.92 3.21
C GLU A 237 29.13 -0.59 2.16
N THR A 238 29.42 0.70 1.94
CA THR A 238 30.61 1.17 1.17
C THR A 238 31.59 1.87 2.08
#